data_AF-A0A8T1THF4-F1
#
_entry.id   AF-A0A8T1THF4-F1
#
_cell.length_a   1.000
_cell.length_b   1.000
_cell.length_c   1.000
_cell.angle_alpha   90.00
_cell.angle_beta   90.00
_cell.angle_gamma   90.00
#
_symmetry.space_group_name_H-M   'P 1'
#
loop_
_entity.id
_entity.type
_entity.pdbx_description
1 polymer ?
#
loop_
_entity_poly.entity_id
_entity_poly.type
_entity_poly.pdbx_seq_one_letter_code
_entity_poly.pdbx_strand_id
1 'polypeptide(L)'
;MTMSPALFWFLPLGYLLVLMHEAQGFLLPNGTHLESILSRYHSRAKRAIPRSDKEEILMLHNKLRGQVYPSASNMEYMTWDDELERSAETWAQECIWDHGPASLIMSIGQNLAVHWGRYRSPAFHVQSWYDEVKDYTYPYPHECDPWCPDRCSGAMCTHYTQIVWATTNKVGCAVNICEQMSVWGEIWENAVYLVCNYSPKGNWIGEAPYKNGRPCSECPPSYGGSCQNNLCYKDDHYVQKPELDETNEVEVPQITEEKHVRLQERVTKPTKSTKTKKTTTTADSFM
;
A
#
# COMPACT_ATOMS: atom_id res chain seq x y z
N MET A 1 -65.10 79.34 56.40
CA MET A 1 -64.39 79.25 55.11
C MET A 1 -64.24 77.79 54.78
N THR A 2 -64.79 77.38 53.62
CA THR A 2 -64.34 76.29 52.71
C THR A 2 -63.89 74.94 53.30
N MET A 3 -64.16 73.75 52.76
CA MET A 3 -65.03 73.17 51.75
C MET A 3 -64.89 71.65 52.01
N SER A 4 -65.97 70.91 51.78
CA SER A 4 -66.00 69.44 51.64
C SER A 4 -65.29 69.01 50.32
N PRO A 5 -65.41 67.77 49.79
CA PRO A 5 -65.37 66.39 50.32
C PRO A 5 -64.46 65.49 49.43
N ALA A 6 -64.42 64.17 49.66
CA ALA A 6 -64.38 63.08 48.63
C ALA A 6 -64.09 61.75 49.36
N LEU A 7 -64.97 60.73 49.48
CA LEU A 7 -65.78 59.98 48.51
C LEU A 7 -64.94 59.51 47.30
N PHE A 8 -64.46 58.27 47.25
CA PHE A 8 -65.14 57.00 46.89
C PHE A 8 -65.10 56.68 45.37
N TRP A 9 -64.75 55.42 45.07
CA TRP A 9 -65.02 54.58 43.88
C TRP A 9 -63.95 54.34 42.76
N PHE A 10 -63.52 53.07 42.70
CA PHE A 10 -63.33 52.13 41.56
C PHE A 10 -62.40 52.42 40.34
N LEU A 11 -61.39 51.53 40.21
CA LEU A 11 -60.80 50.82 39.03
C LEU A 11 -60.67 51.55 37.67
N PRO A 12 -59.54 51.34 36.94
CA PRO A 12 -59.56 50.23 35.98
C PRO A 12 -58.23 49.46 35.79
N LEU A 13 -58.40 48.16 35.49
CA LEU A 13 -57.48 47.36 34.69
C LEU A 13 -57.10 48.14 33.42
N GLY A 14 -55.83 48.46 33.23
CA GLY A 14 -55.42 49.11 31.99
C GLY A 14 -54.05 49.77 32.04
N TYR A 15 -53.05 49.12 32.64
CA TYR A 15 -51.66 49.58 32.53
C TYR A 15 -50.67 48.41 32.70
N LEU A 16 -50.92 47.31 31.99
CA LEU A 16 -49.95 46.22 31.83
C LEU A 16 -49.87 45.77 30.36
N LEU A 17 -50.01 46.74 29.47
CA LEU A 17 -49.62 46.68 28.06
C LEU A 17 -48.87 48.00 27.83
N VAL A 18 -47.74 47.95 27.13
CA VAL A 18 -46.75 49.03 26.95
C VAL A 18 -45.65 49.08 28.04
N LEU A 19 -44.96 47.96 28.24
CA LEU A 19 -43.49 47.99 28.20
C LEU A 19 -43.09 47.40 26.85
N MET A 20 -43.07 48.28 25.86
CA MET A 20 -42.47 48.02 24.56
C MET A 20 -40.99 47.69 24.77
N HIS A 21 -40.58 46.61 24.11
CA HIS A 21 -39.36 46.54 23.31
C HIS A 21 -38.08 47.05 23.98
N GLU A 22 -37.30 46.14 24.55
CA GLU A 22 -35.89 45.94 24.17
C GLU A 22 -35.45 44.55 24.68
N ALA A 23 -36.10 43.51 24.16
CA ALA A 23 -35.38 42.26 23.94
C ALA A 23 -35.11 42.23 22.44
N GLN A 24 -34.01 42.87 22.03
CA GLN A 24 -33.38 42.50 20.77
C GLN A 24 -33.01 41.02 20.93
N GLY A 25 -33.94 40.16 20.55
CA GLY A 25 -33.64 38.79 20.24
C GLY A 25 -32.51 38.85 19.23
N PHE A 26 -31.31 38.47 19.67
CA PHE A 26 -30.25 38.10 18.76
C PHE A 26 -30.85 37.03 17.86
N LEU A 27 -31.29 37.47 16.67
CA LEU A 27 -31.57 36.60 15.55
C LEU A 27 -30.26 35.86 15.32
N LEU A 28 -30.19 34.62 15.81
CA LEU A 28 -29.12 33.70 15.45
C LEU A 28 -29.10 33.68 13.92
N PRO A 29 -27.98 34.07 13.28
CA PRO A 29 -27.91 34.05 11.84
C PRO A 29 -28.08 32.60 11.38
N ASN A 30 -29.18 32.37 10.68
CA ASN A 30 -29.47 31.25 9.78
C ASN A 30 -28.66 29.97 10.04
N GLY A 31 -29.08 29.16 11.02
CA GLY A 31 -28.43 27.89 11.39
C GLY A 31 -28.26 26.92 10.21
N THR A 32 -29.02 27.08 9.13
CA THR A 32 -28.88 26.32 7.87
C THR A 32 -27.49 26.45 7.23
N HIS A 33 -26.83 27.60 7.36
CA HIS A 33 -25.49 27.81 6.82
C HIS A 33 -24.41 27.13 7.68
N LEU A 34 -24.55 27.20 9.01
CA LEU A 34 -23.66 26.52 9.94
C LEU A 34 -23.84 25.00 9.86
N GLU A 35 -25.07 24.49 9.76
CA GLU A 35 -25.37 23.07 9.51
C GLU A 35 -24.81 22.60 8.16
N SER A 36 -24.90 23.43 7.11
CA SER A 36 -24.28 23.13 5.82
C SER A 36 -22.74 23.11 5.88
N ILE A 37 -22.14 24.00 6.67
CA ILE A 37 -20.68 24.01 6.91
C ILE A 37 -20.27 22.82 7.76
N LEU A 38 -20.99 22.51 8.83
CA LEU A 38 -20.73 21.39 9.73
C LEU A 38 -20.98 20.04 9.05
N SER A 39 -21.96 19.95 8.17
CA SER A 39 -22.18 18.78 7.30
C SER A 39 -21.03 18.59 6.31
N ARG A 40 -20.59 19.67 5.65
CA ARG A 40 -19.39 19.64 4.77
C ARG A 40 -18.09 19.37 5.53
N TYR A 41 -18.01 19.77 6.81
CA TYR A 41 -16.88 19.50 7.68
C TYR A 41 -16.91 18.05 8.20
N HIS A 42 -18.07 17.52 8.56
CA HIS A 42 -18.27 16.11 8.93
C HIS A 42 -18.05 15.16 7.76
N SER A 43 -18.47 15.53 6.53
CA SER A 43 -18.18 14.74 5.33
C SER A 43 -16.69 14.75 5.00
N ARG A 44 -15.99 15.88 5.19
CA ARG A 44 -14.52 15.96 5.06
C ARG A 44 -13.74 15.25 6.17
N ALA A 45 -14.33 15.05 7.34
CA ALA A 45 -13.65 14.43 8.49
C ALA A 45 -13.85 12.90 8.55
N LYS A 46 -14.86 12.36 7.86
CA LYS A 46 -15.08 10.92 7.78
C LYS A 46 -14.19 10.33 6.68
N ARG A 47 -13.19 9.53 7.07
CA ARG A 47 -12.32 8.83 6.12
C ARG A 47 -13.14 7.99 5.14
N ALA A 48 -12.69 7.93 3.90
CA ALA A 48 -13.23 7.07 2.85
C ALA A 48 -13.26 5.59 3.23
N ILE A 49 -12.29 5.19 4.07
CA ILE A 49 -12.17 3.84 4.60
C ILE A 49 -11.79 3.87 6.09
N PRO A 50 -12.40 3.04 6.95
CA PRO A 50 -11.99 2.90 8.34
C PRO A 50 -10.53 2.45 8.46
N ARG A 51 -9.87 2.82 9.57
CA ARG A 51 -8.48 2.43 9.83
C ARG A 51 -8.29 0.91 9.85
N SER A 52 -9.23 0.18 10.46
CA SER A 52 -9.22 -1.28 10.52
C SER A 52 -9.20 -1.90 9.12
N ASP A 53 -10.02 -1.36 8.22
CA ASP A 53 -10.19 -1.90 6.88
C ASP A 53 -8.96 -1.57 6.01
N LYS A 54 -8.40 -0.37 6.17
CA LYS A 54 -7.09 0.00 5.58
C LYS A 54 -5.98 -0.97 6.00
N GLU A 55 -5.88 -1.26 7.30
CA GLU A 55 -4.89 -2.19 7.83
C GLU A 55 -5.13 -3.62 7.33
N GLU A 56 -6.38 -4.07 7.27
CA GLU A 56 -6.77 -5.40 6.76
C GLU A 56 -6.43 -5.55 5.27
N ILE A 57 -6.78 -4.57 4.44
CA ILE A 57 -6.45 -4.54 3.01
C ILE A 57 -4.93 -4.63 2.82
N LEU A 58 -4.17 -3.77 3.48
CA LEU A 58 -2.71 -3.71 3.30
C LEU A 58 -2.04 -5.01 3.76
N MET A 59 -2.46 -5.53 4.91
CA MET A 59 -1.96 -6.80 5.44
C MET A 59 -2.27 -7.95 4.48
N LEU A 60 -3.49 -8.02 3.94
CA LEU A 60 -3.88 -9.08 3.02
C LEU A 60 -3.10 -9.00 1.71
N HIS A 61 -2.93 -7.81 1.12
CA HIS A 61 -2.10 -7.63 -0.07
C HIS A 61 -0.69 -8.19 0.12
N ASN A 62 -0.01 -7.78 1.20
CA ASN A 62 1.35 -8.23 1.46
C ASN A 62 1.41 -9.73 1.77
N LYS A 63 0.45 -10.27 2.51
CA LYS A 63 0.36 -11.72 2.77
C LYS A 63 0.28 -12.50 1.45
N LEU A 64 -0.62 -12.09 0.56
CA LEU A 64 -0.84 -12.76 -0.73
C LEU A 64 0.38 -12.65 -1.66
N ARG A 65 0.98 -11.46 -1.75
CA ARG A 65 2.22 -11.21 -2.50
C ARG A 65 3.38 -12.10 -2.06
N GLY A 66 3.50 -12.35 -0.75
CA GLY A 66 4.55 -13.22 -0.19
C GLY A 66 4.29 -14.73 -0.35
N GLN A 67 3.10 -15.12 -0.86
CA GLN A 67 2.64 -16.50 -0.96
C GLN A 67 2.41 -16.95 -2.41
N VAL A 68 2.81 -16.16 -3.40
CA VAL A 68 2.62 -16.48 -4.81
C VAL A 68 3.36 -17.77 -5.23
N TYR A 69 2.79 -18.46 -6.21
CA TYR A 69 3.42 -19.57 -6.90
C TYR A 69 3.32 -19.35 -8.42
N PRO A 70 4.44 -19.48 -9.19
CA PRO A 70 5.80 -19.72 -8.70
C PRO A 70 6.33 -18.59 -7.81
N SER A 71 7.39 -18.84 -7.04
CA SER A 71 7.91 -17.83 -6.11
C SER A 71 8.53 -16.65 -6.86
N ALA A 72 8.37 -15.45 -6.30
CA ALA A 72 8.88 -14.21 -6.87
C ALA A 72 10.25 -13.82 -6.30
N SER A 73 11.23 -13.52 -7.14
CA SER A 73 12.56 -13.07 -6.70
C SER A 73 12.63 -11.59 -6.33
N ASN A 74 11.69 -10.77 -6.82
CA ASN A 74 11.75 -9.30 -6.78
C ASN A 74 10.49 -8.64 -6.19
N MET A 75 9.66 -9.37 -5.44
CA MET A 75 8.38 -8.85 -4.95
C MET A 75 8.57 -7.75 -3.91
N GLU A 76 8.20 -6.51 -4.23
CA GLU A 76 8.35 -5.38 -3.31
C GLU A 76 7.29 -5.40 -2.20
N TYR A 77 7.67 -5.00 -0.98
CA TYR A 77 6.72 -4.75 0.09
C TYR A 77 5.81 -3.57 -0.25
N MET A 78 4.50 -3.77 -0.11
CA MET A 78 3.50 -2.77 -0.40
C MET A 78 3.21 -1.93 0.85
N THR A 79 3.11 -0.61 0.66
CA THR A 79 2.75 0.37 1.68
C THR A 79 1.45 1.08 1.30
N TRP A 80 0.80 1.70 2.29
CA TRP A 80 -0.37 2.53 2.00
C TRP A 80 0.05 3.92 1.53
N ASP A 81 -0.67 4.46 0.56
CA ASP A 81 -0.49 5.80 0.05
C ASP A 81 -1.80 6.60 0.17
N ASP A 82 -1.77 7.66 0.98
CA ASP A 82 -2.95 8.48 1.27
C ASP A 82 -3.37 9.36 0.06
N GLU A 83 -2.49 9.61 -0.91
CA GLU A 83 -2.87 10.29 -2.17
C GLU A 83 -3.65 9.34 -3.08
N LEU A 84 -3.22 8.08 -3.18
CA LEU A 84 -3.97 7.05 -3.90
C LEU A 84 -5.35 6.81 -3.26
N GLU A 85 -5.45 6.82 -1.92
CA GLU A 85 -6.73 6.74 -1.20
C GLU A 85 -7.66 7.91 -1.56
N ARG A 86 -7.17 9.16 -1.50
CA ARG A 86 -7.96 10.34 -1.89
C ARG A 86 -8.43 10.28 -3.34
N SER A 87 -7.56 9.81 -4.24
CA SER A 87 -7.93 9.63 -5.64
C SER A 87 -8.96 8.52 -5.84
N ALA A 88 -8.86 7.43 -5.08
CA ALA A 88 -9.83 6.33 -5.10
C ALA A 88 -11.19 6.78 -4.55
N GLU A 89 -11.18 7.58 -3.48
CA GLU A 89 -12.38 8.18 -2.89
C GLU A 89 -13.11 9.06 -3.90
N THR A 90 -12.38 9.95 -4.57
CA THR A 90 -12.93 10.82 -5.61
C THR A 90 -13.61 9.99 -6.70
N TRP A 91 -12.99 8.90 -7.15
CA TRP A 91 -13.59 8.03 -8.19
C TRP A 91 -14.78 7.22 -7.69
N ALA A 92 -14.71 6.69 -6.46
CA ALA A 92 -15.79 5.90 -5.86
C ALA A 92 -17.09 6.70 -5.70
N GLN A 93 -16.97 8.03 -5.50
CA GLN A 93 -18.11 8.96 -5.39
C GLN A 93 -18.88 9.13 -6.71
N GLU A 94 -18.24 8.90 -7.86
CA GLU A 94 -18.91 9.02 -9.17
C GLU A 94 -19.92 7.90 -9.40
N CYS A 95 -19.81 6.77 -8.69
CA CYS A 95 -20.72 5.63 -8.82
C CYS A 95 -20.84 5.11 -10.27
N ILE A 96 -19.71 5.09 -10.98
CA ILE A 96 -19.58 4.55 -12.34
C ILE A 96 -18.83 3.22 -12.26
N TRP A 97 -19.44 2.16 -12.80
CA TRP A 97 -18.80 0.84 -12.89
C TRP A 97 -17.84 0.77 -14.10
N ASP A 98 -16.79 1.58 -14.04
CA ASP A 98 -15.73 1.64 -15.04
C ASP A 98 -14.43 2.17 -14.43
N HIS A 99 -13.31 1.98 -15.11
CA HIS A 99 -12.02 2.51 -14.70
C HIS A 99 -11.93 4.03 -14.90
N GLY A 100 -11.35 4.73 -13.93
CA GLY A 100 -11.13 6.16 -14.07
C GLY A 100 -10.45 6.85 -12.88
N PRO A 101 -10.28 8.18 -12.96
CA PRO A 101 -10.57 9.01 -14.14
C PRO A 101 -9.58 8.75 -15.28
N ALA A 102 -10.01 8.97 -16.54
CA ALA A 102 -9.21 8.68 -17.73
C ALA A 102 -7.81 9.34 -17.72
N SER A 103 -7.66 10.50 -17.07
CA SER A 103 -6.40 11.21 -16.91
C SER A 103 -5.37 10.50 -16.02
N LEU A 104 -5.81 9.60 -15.14
CA LEU A 104 -4.95 8.90 -14.17
C LEU A 104 -4.73 7.43 -14.53
N ILE A 105 -5.70 6.76 -15.14
CA ILE A 105 -5.62 5.30 -15.41
C ILE A 105 -4.47 4.90 -16.34
N MET A 106 -3.86 5.86 -17.05
CA MET A 106 -2.64 5.62 -17.83
C MET A 106 -1.37 5.52 -16.97
N SER A 107 -1.34 6.15 -15.79
CA SER A 107 -0.15 6.23 -14.91
C SER A 107 -0.27 5.42 -13.62
N ILE A 108 -1.49 5.03 -13.23
CA ILE A 108 -1.75 4.18 -12.06
C ILE A 108 -2.43 2.86 -12.44
N GLY A 109 -2.33 1.87 -11.56
CA GLY A 109 -3.17 0.68 -11.59
C GLY A 109 -4.48 0.94 -10.84
N GLN A 110 -5.53 0.17 -11.16
CA GLN A 110 -6.80 0.26 -10.45
C GLN A 110 -7.53 -1.09 -10.47
N ASN A 111 -7.98 -1.54 -9.30
CA ASN A 111 -8.92 -2.65 -9.18
C ASN A 111 -10.24 -2.13 -8.63
N LEU A 112 -11.33 -2.68 -9.16
CA LEU A 112 -12.71 -2.32 -8.82
C LEU A 112 -13.43 -3.55 -8.28
N ALA A 113 -14.26 -3.35 -7.26
CA ALA A 113 -15.16 -4.38 -6.77
C ALA A 113 -16.48 -3.78 -6.35
N VAL A 114 -17.56 -4.50 -6.62
CA VAL A 114 -18.91 -4.08 -6.25
C VAL A 114 -19.67 -5.25 -5.66
N HIS A 115 -20.46 -4.97 -4.64
CA HIS A 115 -21.45 -5.91 -4.13
C HIS A 115 -22.68 -5.18 -3.61
N TRP A 116 -23.70 -5.94 -3.30
CA TRP A 116 -24.96 -5.46 -2.76
C TRP A 116 -25.49 -6.47 -1.73
N GLY A 117 -26.43 -6.03 -0.90
CA GLY A 117 -27.04 -6.86 0.14
C GLY A 117 -26.20 -6.92 1.41
N ARG A 118 -25.75 -8.13 1.80
CA ARG A 118 -25.04 -8.33 3.08
C ARG A 118 -23.70 -7.61 3.08
N TYR A 119 -23.36 -7.01 4.22
CA TYR A 119 -22.05 -6.44 4.45
C TYR A 119 -20.94 -7.48 4.20
N ARG A 120 -19.91 -7.05 3.48
CA ARG A 120 -18.63 -7.75 3.31
C ARG A 120 -17.52 -6.77 3.64
N SER A 121 -16.50 -7.22 4.37
CA SER A 121 -15.32 -6.37 4.59
C SER A 121 -14.60 -6.12 3.27
N PRO A 122 -13.87 -5.01 3.10
CA PRO A 122 -13.09 -4.76 1.90
C PRO A 122 -12.06 -5.87 1.59
N ALA A 123 -11.55 -6.55 2.62
CA ALA A 123 -10.65 -7.70 2.44
C ALA A 123 -11.30 -8.90 1.72
N PHE A 124 -12.62 -9.06 1.81
CA PHE A 124 -13.34 -10.05 1.01
C PHE A 124 -13.11 -9.83 -0.50
N HIS A 125 -13.14 -8.57 -0.95
CA HIS A 125 -12.93 -8.23 -2.36
C HIS A 125 -11.49 -8.41 -2.78
N VAL A 126 -10.53 -8.06 -1.92
CA VAL A 126 -9.10 -8.31 -2.16
C VAL A 126 -8.84 -9.81 -2.33
N GLN A 127 -9.46 -10.66 -1.50
CA GLN A 127 -9.37 -12.11 -1.68
C GLN A 127 -10.02 -12.56 -2.98
N SER A 128 -11.20 -12.05 -3.32
CA SER A 128 -11.89 -12.38 -4.57
C SER A 128 -11.08 -11.99 -5.82
N TRP A 129 -10.38 -10.86 -5.80
CA TRP A 129 -9.44 -10.46 -6.86
C TRP A 129 -8.27 -11.43 -6.96
N TYR A 130 -7.71 -11.86 -5.82
CA TYR A 130 -6.61 -12.81 -5.80
C TYR A 130 -7.03 -14.21 -6.27
N ASP A 131 -8.27 -14.63 -5.97
CA ASP A 131 -8.79 -15.95 -6.33
C ASP A 131 -8.86 -16.17 -7.86
N GLU A 132 -8.72 -15.13 -8.68
CA GLU A 132 -8.50 -15.25 -10.13
C GLU A 132 -7.21 -16.03 -10.47
N VAL A 133 -6.29 -16.19 -9.52
CA VAL A 133 -5.09 -17.05 -9.65
C VAL A 133 -5.44 -18.47 -10.11
N LYS A 134 -6.64 -18.97 -9.78
CA LYS A 134 -7.11 -20.30 -10.19
C LYS A 134 -7.26 -20.44 -11.72
N ASP A 135 -7.45 -19.31 -12.40
CA ASP A 135 -7.69 -19.20 -13.83
C ASP A 135 -6.48 -18.60 -14.57
N TYR A 136 -5.44 -18.18 -13.83
CA TYR A 136 -4.24 -17.56 -14.37
C TYR A 136 -3.10 -18.56 -14.52
N THR A 137 -2.40 -18.53 -15.66
CA THR A 137 -1.17 -19.29 -15.86
C THR A 137 0.03 -18.36 -15.96
N TYR A 138 1.00 -18.51 -15.06
CA TYR A 138 2.22 -17.70 -15.04
C TYR A 138 3.08 -17.92 -16.31
N PRO A 139 3.46 -16.85 -17.04
CA PRO A 139 4.34 -16.94 -18.19
C PRO A 139 5.81 -17.04 -17.74
N TYR A 140 6.49 -18.12 -18.10
CA TYR A 140 7.90 -18.29 -17.77
C TYR A 140 8.81 -17.49 -18.73
N PRO A 141 10.03 -17.11 -18.31
CA PRO A 141 10.91 -16.27 -19.13
C PRO A 141 11.18 -16.78 -20.55
N HIS A 142 11.23 -18.11 -20.74
CA HIS A 142 11.45 -18.72 -22.05
C HIS A 142 10.26 -18.60 -23.02
N GLU A 143 9.09 -18.18 -22.51
CA GLU A 143 7.88 -17.94 -23.29
C GLU A 143 7.71 -16.45 -23.66
N CYS A 144 8.53 -15.58 -23.08
CA CYS A 144 8.45 -14.13 -23.26
C CYS A 144 9.45 -13.68 -24.34
N ASP A 145 9.07 -13.78 -25.62
CA ASP A 145 9.88 -13.32 -26.76
C ASP A 145 8.99 -12.81 -27.92
N PRO A 146 8.97 -11.49 -28.21
CA PRO A 146 9.50 -10.38 -27.41
C PRO A 146 8.60 -10.00 -26.22
N TRP A 147 7.41 -10.59 -26.13
CA TRP A 147 6.38 -10.30 -25.14
C TRP A 147 5.92 -11.59 -24.46
N CYS A 148 5.60 -11.54 -23.17
CA CYS A 148 4.97 -12.64 -22.45
C CYS A 148 3.55 -12.90 -22.96
N PRO A 149 3.12 -14.17 -23.08
CA PRO A 149 1.74 -14.50 -23.42
C PRO A 149 0.80 -14.16 -22.27
N ASP A 150 -0.36 -13.59 -22.60
CA ASP A 150 -1.46 -13.46 -21.66
C ASP A 150 -2.28 -14.77 -21.63
N ARG A 151 -2.41 -15.38 -20.44
CA ARG A 151 -3.07 -16.68 -20.25
C ARG A 151 -4.02 -16.61 -19.06
N CYS A 152 -5.27 -16.31 -19.39
CA CYS A 152 -6.40 -16.35 -18.48
C CYS A 152 -7.47 -17.29 -19.04
N SER A 153 -7.83 -18.35 -18.31
CA SER A 153 -8.92 -19.26 -18.69
C SER A 153 -10.28 -18.82 -18.15
N GLY A 154 -10.29 -17.86 -17.23
CA GLY A 154 -11.48 -17.30 -16.59
C GLY A 154 -11.99 -16.05 -17.29
N ALA A 155 -13.00 -15.42 -16.70
CA ALA A 155 -13.54 -14.15 -17.20
C ALA A 155 -12.59 -12.97 -16.97
N MET A 156 -11.72 -13.07 -15.95
CA MET A 156 -10.81 -12.00 -15.54
C MET A 156 -9.63 -12.59 -14.76
N CYS A 157 -8.42 -12.08 -15.02
CA CYS A 157 -7.21 -12.39 -14.23
C CYS A 157 -6.41 -11.13 -13.87
N THR A 158 -6.81 -9.97 -14.38
CA THR A 158 -6.03 -8.73 -14.28
C THR A 158 -6.09 -8.13 -12.87
N HIS A 159 -7.10 -8.45 -12.06
CA HIS A 159 -7.12 -8.01 -10.67
C HIS A 159 -6.09 -8.78 -9.85
N TYR A 160 -5.98 -10.10 -10.06
CA TYR A 160 -4.91 -10.92 -9.47
C TYR A 160 -3.54 -10.39 -9.85
N THR A 161 -3.25 -10.23 -11.15
CA THR A 161 -1.91 -9.80 -11.59
C THR A 161 -1.54 -8.42 -11.05
N GLN A 162 -2.51 -7.52 -10.85
CA GLN A 162 -2.25 -6.22 -10.21
C GLN A 162 -1.90 -6.38 -8.72
N ILE A 163 -2.57 -7.26 -7.97
CA ILE A 163 -2.23 -7.52 -6.56
C ILE A 163 -0.79 -8.02 -6.44
N VAL A 164 -0.40 -8.94 -7.34
CA VAL A 164 0.92 -9.59 -7.32
C VAL A 164 1.96 -8.91 -8.20
N TRP A 165 1.72 -7.67 -8.65
CA TRP A 165 2.67 -6.96 -9.50
C TRP A 165 3.90 -6.53 -8.68
N ALA A 166 5.06 -7.11 -8.97
CA ALA A 166 6.26 -7.01 -8.13
C ALA A 166 6.66 -5.58 -7.82
N THR A 167 6.64 -4.69 -8.82
CA THR A 167 7.09 -3.29 -8.68
C THR A 167 6.02 -2.37 -8.09
N THR A 168 4.75 -2.77 -8.07
CA THR A 168 3.69 -2.01 -7.41
C THR A 168 3.86 -2.10 -5.90
N ASN A 169 4.32 -1.02 -5.28
CA ASN A 169 4.68 -0.96 -3.86
C ASN A 169 3.82 0.04 -3.04
N LYS A 170 2.81 0.64 -3.67
CA LYS A 170 1.84 1.53 -3.03
C LYS A 170 0.42 1.16 -3.41
N VAL A 171 -0.48 1.22 -2.43
CA VAL A 171 -1.92 1.06 -2.61
C VAL A 171 -2.68 2.09 -1.79
N GLY A 172 -3.80 2.58 -2.31
CA GLY A 172 -4.78 3.34 -1.54
C GLY A 172 -6.18 3.05 -2.05
N CYS A 173 -7.11 2.82 -1.13
CA CYS A 173 -8.47 2.38 -1.47
C CYS A 173 -9.54 3.21 -0.77
N ALA A 174 -10.73 3.23 -1.36
CA ALA A 174 -11.91 3.88 -0.81
C ALA A 174 -13.16 3.03 -1.05
N VAL A 175 -14.11 3.12 -0.12
CA VAL A 175 -15.43 2.50 -0.23
C VAL A 175 -16.49 3.60 -0.32
N ASN A 176 -17.39 3.48 -1.29
CA ASN A 176 -18.58 4.31 -1.37
C ASN A 176 -19.85 3.44 -1.45
N ILE A 177 -20.96 3.94 -0.89
CA ILE A 177 -22.28 3.33 -1.07
C ILE A 177 -23.01 4.16 -2.13
N CYS A 178 -23.26 3.55 -3.27
CA CYS A 178 -23.95 4.15 -4.39
C CYS A 178 -25.44 3.83 -4.31
N GLU A 179 -26.28 4.85 -4.15
CA GLU A 179 -27.74 4.69 -4.06
C GLU A 179 -28.30 3.95 -5.28
N GLN A 180 -27.81 4.31 -6.48
CA GLN A 180 -28.08 3.63 -7.74
C GLN A 180 -26.80 3.57 -8.55
N MET A 181 -26.44 2.39 -9.04
CA MET A 181 -25.25 2.17 -9.87
C MET A 181 -25.58 1.18 -10.98
N SER A 182 -25.28 1.52 -12.23
CA SER A 182 -25.41 0.58 -13.36
C SER A 182 -24.22 -0.36 -13.36
N VAL A 183 -24.45 -1.64 -13.06
CA VAL A 183 -23.44 -2.69 -13.01
C VAL A 183 -23.83 -3.75 -14.02
N TRP A 184 -23.01 -3.96 -15.05
CA TRP A 184 -23.25 -4.92 -16.14
C TRP A 184 -24.63 -4.78 -16.82
N GLY A 185 -25.16 -3.56 -16.92
CA GLY A 185 -26.43 -3.26 -17.58
C GLY A 185 -27.66 -3.34 -16.67
N GLU A 186 -27.48 -3.65 -15.38
CA GLU A 186 -28.55 -3.66 -14.37
C GLU A 186 -28.33 -2.56 -13.34
N ILE A 187 -29.41 -1.92 -12.87
CA ILE A 187 -29.31 -0.93 -11.78
C ILE A 187 -29.32 -1.66 -10.45
N TRP A 188 -28.24 -1.50 -9.69
CA TRP A 188 -28.10 -2.00 -8.33
C TRP A 188 -28.38 -0.87 -7.35
N GLU A 189 -29.31 -1.12 -6.42
CA GLU A 189 -29.60 -0.18 -5.34
C GLU A 189 -28.66 -0.41 -4.16
N ASN A 190 -28.18 0.69 -3.56
CA ASN A 190 -27.26 0.66 -2.41
C ASN A 190 -26.02 -0.23 -2.66
N ALA A 191 -25.46 -0.15 -3.86
CA ALA A 191 -24.26 -0.88 -4.23
C ALA A 191 -23.06 -0.38 -3.42
N VAL A 192 -22.35 -1.29 -2.78
CA VAL A 192 -21.10 -0.99 -2.07
C VAL A 192 -19.95 -1.16 -3.06
N TYR A 193 -19.34 -0.03 -3.42
CA TYR A 193 -18.30 0.08 -4.43
C TYR A 193 -16.93 0.32 -3.78
N LEU A 194 -16.00 -0.59 -4.02
CA LEU A 194 -14.60 -0.49 -3.60
C LEU A 194 -13.73 -0.14 -4.81
N VAL A 195 -12.95 0.92 -4.66
CA VAL A 195 -11.91 1.32 -5.62
C VAL A 195 -10.56 1.22 -4.91
N CYS A 196 -9.60 0.50 -5.50
CA CYS A 196 -8.21 0.48 -5.04
C CYS A 196 -7.29 0.94 -6.16
N ASN A 197 -6.50 1.98 -5.90
CA ASN A 197 -5.49 2.52 -6.80
C ASN A 197 -4.10 2.04 -6.41
N TYR A 198 -3.25 1.83 -7.40
CA TYR A 198 -1.94 1.20 -7.27
C TYR A 198 -0.86 2.04 -7.94
N SER A 199 0.31 2.14 -7.31
CA SER A 199 1.47 2.82 -7.88
C SER A 199 2.78 2.12 -7.53
N PRO A 200 3.76 2.04 -8.45
CA PRO A 200 3.62 2.22 -9.90
C PRO A 200 2.55 1.30 -10.51
N LYS A 201 2.05 1.67 -11.70
CA LYS A 201 1.07 0.88 -12.46
C LYS A 201 1.61 -0.51 -12.77
N GLY A 202 0.78 -1.53 -12.58
CA GLY A 202 1.03 -2.89 -13.05
C GLY A 202 0.28 -3.23 -14.33
N ASN A 203 0.18 -4.52 -14.64
CA ASN A 203 -0.51 -5.06 -15.82
C ASN A 203 0.00 -4.47 -17.14
N TRP A 204 1.32 -4.31 -17.25
CA TRP A 204 1.95 -3.95 -18.52
C TRP A 204 1.77 -5.07 -19.53
N ILE A 205 1.28 -4.70 -20.73
CA ILE A 205 1.01 -5.65 -21.80
C ILE A 205 2.34 -6.32 -22.20
N GLY A 206 2.35 -7.64 -22.24
CA GLY A 206 3.53 -8.41 -22.61
C GLY A 206 4.56 -8.59 -21.50
N GLU A 207 4.23 -8.24 -20.24
CA GLU A 207 5.10 -8.45 -19.09
C GLU A 207 4.51 -9.46 -18.10
N ALA A 208 5.39 -10.24 -17.45
CA ALA A 208 5.02 -11.09 -16.32
C ALA A 208 4.84 -10.22 -15.06
N PRO A 209 3.92 -10.57 -14.14
CA PRO A 209 3.65 -9.76 -12.96
C PRO A 209 4.83 -9.67 -11.99
N TYR A 210 5.73 -10.65 -12.00
CA TYR A 210 6.93 -10.70 -11.17
C TYR A 210 7.97 -11.61 -11.83
N LYS A 211 9.21 -11.54 -11.37
CA LYS A 211 10.27 -12.45 -11.81
C LYS A 211 10.23 -13.75 -11.02
N ASN A 212 10.18 -14.88 -11.71
CA ASN A 212 10.29 -16.18 -11.06
C ASN A 212 11.70 -16.37 -10.50
N GLY A 213 11.80 -16.73 -9.22
CA GLY A 213 13.05 -17.15 -8.62
C GLY A 213 12.95 -17.33 -7.11
N ARG A 214 14.11 -17.49 -6.46
CA ARG A 214 14.19 -17.59 -5.00
C ARG A 214 13.69 -16.27 -4.39
N PRO A 215 12.80 -16.29 -3.39
CA PRO A 215 12.35 -15.08 -2.71
C PRO A 215 13.48 -14.13 -2.35
N CYS A 216 13.27 -12.85 -2.68
CA CYS A 216 14.20 -11.75 -2.43
C CYS A 216 15.58 -11.84 -3.10
N SER A 217 15.82 -12.79 -4.04
CA SER A 217 17.13 -12.90 -4.70
C SER A 217 17.42 -11.79 -5.70
N GLU A 218 16.40 -11.03 -6.11
CA GLU A 218 16.50 -9.92 -7.06
C GLU A 218 15.75 -8.68 -6.56
N CYS A 219 15.78 -8.43 -5.24
CA CYS A 219 15.26 -7.17 -4.70
C CYS A 219 16.01 -5.96 -5.29
N PRO A 220 15.31 -4.86 -5.61
CA PRO A 220 16.00 -3.66 -6.11
C PRO A 220 17.01 -3.13 -5.08
N PRO A 221 18.16 -2.56 -5.51
CA PRO A 221 19.18 -2.06 -4.59
C PRO A 221 18.66 -1.01 -3.59
N SER A 222 17.61 -0.27 -3.95
CA SER A 222 16.93 0.72 -3.10
C SER A 222 16.30 0.13 -1.83
N TYR A 223 16.19 -1.20 -1.74
CA TYR A 223 15.68 -1.91 -0.57
C TYR A 223 16.79 -2.34 0.41
N GLY A 224 18.07 -2.14 0.09
CA GLY A 224 19.17 -2.44 1.02
C GLY A 224 19.36 -3.93 1.35
N GLY A 225 18.71 -4.83 0.60
CA GLY A 225 18.85 -6.28 0.75
C GLY A 225 18.01 -6.91 1.86
N SER A 226 17.13 -6.16 2.53
CA SER A 226 16.24 -6.70 3.56
C SER A 226 15.11 -7.54 2.96
N CYS A 227 14.87 -8.70 3.57
CA CYS A 227 13.84 -9.65 3.15
C CYS A 227 13.02 -10.12 4.34
N GLN A 228 11.70 -9.97 4.26
CA GLN A 228 10.77 -10.47 5.29
C GLN A 228 9.54 -11.05 4.60
N ASN A 229 9.10 -12.23 5.03
CA ASN A 229 7.92 -12.91 4.47
C ASN A 229 7.93 -12.99 2.93
N ASN A 230 9.09 -13.25 2.33
CA ASN A 230 9.31 -13.32 0.87
C ASN A 230 9.14 -11.99 0.10
N LEU A 231 9.14 -10.84 0.80
CA LEU A 231 9.03 -9.52 0.20
C LEU A 231 10.31 -8.70 0.44
N CYS A 232 10.64 -7.81 -0.50
CA CYS A 232 11.71 -6.83 -0.37
C CYS A 232 11.28 -5.70 0.56
N TYR A 233 11.98 -5.51 1.67
CA TYR A 233 11.73 -4.42 2.64
C TYR A 233 12.80 -3.35 2.53
N LYS A 234 12.42 -2.08 2.64
CA LYS A 234 13.40 -1.00 2.69
C LYS A 234 14.09 -1.04 4.05
N ASP A 235 15.42 -1.14 4.03
CA ASP A 235 16.21 -0.96 5.24
C ASP A 235 16.29 0.54 5.56
N ASP A 236 15.67 0.95 6.67
CA ASP A 236 15.73 2.34 7.18
C ASP A 236 17.14 2.75 7.62
N HIS A 237 18.10 1.80 7.71
CA HIS A 237 19.50 2.05 8.03
C HIS A 237 20.43 2.18 6.81
N TYR A 238 19.92 1.96 5.59
CA TYR A 238 20.75 2.07 4.39
C TYR A 238 20.85 3.53 3.93
N VAL A 239 21.87 4.24 4.44
CA VAL A 239 22.30 5.53 3.89
C VAL A 239 22.78 5.27 2.46
N GLN A 240 22.10 5.87 1.46
CA GLN A 240 22.61 5.86 0.09
C GLN A 240 24.05 6.38 0.10
N LYS A 241 25.01 5.53 -0.26
CA LYS A 241 26.35 6.00 -0.58
C LYS A 241 26.21 6.82 -1.88
N PRO A 242 26.55 8.12 -1.89
CA PRO A 242 26.51 8.89 -3.12
C PRO A 242 27.41 8.21 -4.14
N GLU A 243 26.88 8.01 -5.35
CA GLU A 243 27.69 7.65 -6.52
C GLU A 243 28.68 8.81 -6.73
N LEU A 244 29.93 8.61 -6.30
CA LEU A 244 31.01 9.52 -6.62
C LEU A 244 31.41 9.23 -8.06
N ASP A 245 31.13 10.20 -8.92
CA ASP A 245 31.60 10.32 -10.30
C ASP A 245 33.10 9.99 -10.35
N GLU A 246 33.44 8.86 -10.97
CA GLU A 246 34.83 8.41 -11.18
C GLU A 246 35.54 9.40 -12.10
N THR A 247 36.14 10.44 -11.52
CA THR A 247 37.12 11.27 -12.20
C THR A 247 38.52 10.84 -11.78
N ASN A 248 39.15 10.08 -12.66
CA ASN A 248 40.58 9.86 -12.86
C ASN A 248 41.54 10.44 -11.81
N GLU A 249 42.01 9.61 -10.88
CA GLU A 249 43.33 9.78 -10.28
C GLU A 249 44.16 8.51 -10.45
N VAL A 250 45.32 8.68 -11.07
CA VAL A 250 46.30 7.62 -11.35
C VAL A 250 46.91 7.16 -10.03
N GLU A 251 46.73 5.89 -9.67
CA GLU A 251 47.39 5.29 -8.51
C GLU A 251 48.91 5.33 -8.68
N VAL A 252 49.60 6.07 -7.81
CA VAL A 252 51.05 5.98 -7.63
C VAL A 252 51.33 4.82 -6.64
N PRO A 253 52.21 3.85 -6.98
CA PRO A 253 52.46 2.71 -6.09
C PRO A 253 53.12 3.12 -4.78
N GLN A 254 52.54 2.70 -3.65
CA GLN A 254 53.17 2.87 -2.34
C GLN A 254 54.18 1.75 -2.05
N ILE A 255 55.40 2.17 -1.69
CA ILE A 255 56.51 1.30 -1.26
C ILE A 255 56.21 0.82 0.17
N THR A 256 56.18 -0.50 0.38
CA THR A 256 55.96 -1.11 1.70
C THR A 256 57.24 -1.12 2.55
N GLU A 257 57.23 -0.43 3.68
CA GLU A 257 58.23 -0.63 4.75
C GLU A 257 57.91 -1.89 5.56
N GLU A 258 58.82 -2.87 5.55
CA GLU A 258 58.74 -4.09 6.36
C GLU A 258 59.02 -3.80 7.84
N LYS A 259 58.04 -4.11 8.69
CA LYS A 259 58.17 -4.05 10.15
C LYS A 259 58.86 -5.32 10.66
N HIS A 260 60.07 -5.16 11.16
CA HIS A 260 60.90 -6.21 11.78
C HIS A 260 60.16 -6.96 12.90
N VAL A 261 59.89 -8.26 12.71
CA VAL A 261 59.40 -9.17 13.76
C VAL A 261 60.61 -9.78 14.47
N ARG A 262 60.73 -9.52 15.77
CA ARG A 262 61.74 -10.09 16.66
C ARG A 262 61.40 -11.56 16.98
N LEU A 263 62.23 -12.48 16.48
CA LEU A 263 62.20 -13.91 16.82
C LEU A 263 62.50 -14.13 18.32
N GLN A 264 61.65 -14.90 19.01
CA GLN A 264 62.01 -15.54 20.28
C GLN A 264 62.43 -16.99 20.01
N GLU A 265 63.63 -17.35 20.47
CA GLU A 265 64.19 -18.70 20.39
C GLU A 265 63.35 -19.73 21.17
N ARG A 266 63.02 -20.83 20.49
CA ARG A 266 62.34 -21.98 21.08
C ARG A 266 63.40 -22.95 21.61
N VAL A 267 63.47 -23.11 22.93
CA VAL A 267 64.36 -24.04 23.64
C VAL A 267 64.08 -25.48 23.19
N THR A 268 65.14 -26.16 22.74
CA THR A 268 65.17 -27.56 22.31
C THR A 268 65.20 -28.53 23.49
N LYS A 269 64.42 -29.62 23.41
CA LYS A 269 64.61 -30.83 24.23
C LYS A 269 64.77 -32.04 23.30
N PRO A 270 65.83 -32.86 23.44
CA PRO A 270 66.15 -33.91 22.48
C PRO A 270 65.51 -35.25 22.87
N THR A 271 64.95 -35.99 21.90
CA THR A 271 64.85 -37.46 22.02
C THR A 271 64.99 -38.17 20.67
N LYS A 272 66.09 -38.94 20.62
CA LYS A 272 66.59 -40.02 19.76
C LYS A 272 65.78 -40.53 18.55
N SER A 273 66.53 -40.66 17.46
CA SER A 273 66.26 -41.38 16.20
C SER A 273 66.27 -42.91 16.37
N THR A 274 65.43 -43.62 15.62
CA THR A 274 65.81 -44.95 15.07
C THR A 274 65.09 -45.27 13.74
N LYS A 275 65.90 -45.24 12.67
CA LYS A 275 65.97 -46.08 11.45
C LYS A 275 64.74 -46.37 10.55
N THR A 276 64.94 -45.93 9.32
CA THR A 276 64.42 -46.31 8.00
C THR A 276 64.28 -47.81 7.74
N LYS A 277 63.23 -48.20 7.01
CA LYS A 277 63.29 -49.27 5.99
C LYS A 277 62.38 -48.93 4.80
N LYS A 278 63.01 -48.69 3.64
CA LYS A 278 62.38 -48.73 2.31
C LYS A 278 62.17 -50.20 1.93
N THR A 279 61.00 -50.54 1.38
CA THR A 279 60.88 -51.62 0.38
C THR A 279 59.81 -51.23 -0.65
N THR A 280 60.09 -51.63 -1.89
CA THR A 280 59.55 -51.17 -3.18
C THR A 280 58.44 -52.09 -3.69
N THR A 281 57.66 -51.59 -4.67
CA THR A 281 56.89 -52.32 -5.73
C THR A 281 55.67 -53.14 -5.26
N THR A 282 54.54 -53.24 -5.97
CA THR A 282 54.22 -53.22 -7.42
C THR A 282 52.81 -52.68 -7.68
N ALA A 283 52.57 -52.19 -8.90
CA ALA A 283 51.25 -52.03 -9.50
C ALA A 283 50.66 -53.40 -9.86
N ASP A 284 49.33 -53.52 -9.80
CA ASP A 284 48.55 -54.37 -10.71
C ASP A 284 47.12 -53.83 -10.83
N SER A 285 46.71 -53.60 -12.08
CA SER A 285 45.33 -53.44 -12.51
C SER A 285 44.62 -54.78 -12.48
N PHE A 286 43.29 -54.83 -12.32
CA PHE A 286 42.43 -55.63 -13.19
C PHE A 286 40.95 -55.31 -12.91
N MET A 287 40.25 -55.01 -14.02
CA MET A 287 38.80 -55.05 -14.29
C MET A 287 37.85 -54.10 -13.56
#